data_AF-A0A2E9VS45-F1
#
_entry.id   AF-A0A2E9VS45-F1
#
_cell.length_a   1.000
_cell.length_b   1.000
_cell.length_c   1.000
_cell.angle_alpha   90.00
_cell.angle_beta   90.00
_cell.angle_gamma   90.00
#
_symmetry.space_group_name_H-M   'P 1'
#
loop_
_entity.id
_entity.type
_entity.pdbx_description
1 polymer ?
#
loop_
_entity_poly.entity_id
_entity_poly.type
_entity_poly.pdbx_seq_one_letter_code
_entity_poly.pdbx_strand_id
1 'polypeptide(L)'
;MFESTPVTEGSVHLSHLQEGHGGVAQIDGSGAYAIDSYRGLPVGTYQVTVIPPMVEVDAGPNSPKSESPKDMKNIPQKYRDPSTSGLTVEITAGENTFEINMSGK
;
A
#
# COMPACT_ATOMS: atom_id res chain seq x y z
N MET A 1 -4.08 -3.54 24.07
CA MET A 1 -3.95 -4.61 23.07
C MET A 1 -4.40 -3.99 21.75
N PHE A 2 -3.48 -3.74 20.81
CA PHE A 2 -3.87 -3.21 19.50
C PHE A 2 -4.28 -4.42 18.66
N GLU A 3 -5.58 -4.64 18.54
CA GLU A 3 -6.09 -5.61 17.57
C GLU A 3 -5.65 -5.13 16.19
N SER A 4 -4.77 -5.91 15.55
CA SER A 4 -4.34 -5.75 14.17
C SER A 4 -5.58 -5.93 13.28
N THR A 5 -6.36 -4.87 13.14
CA THR A 5 -7.57 -4.87 12.33
C THR A 5 -7.11 -4.99 10.87
N PRO A 6 -7.54 -6.03 10.14
CA PRO A 6 -7.17 -6.18 8.75
C PRO A 6 -7.57 -4.92 7.96
N VAL A 7 -6.72 -4.53 7.03
CA VAL A 7 -7.03 -3.47 6.08
C VAL A 7 -7.86 -4.11 4.98
N THR A 8 -9.06 -3.59 4.71
CA THR A 8 -10.04 -4.19 3.79
C THR A 8 -10.29 -3.35 2.53
N GLU A 9 -9.53 -2.27 2.34
CA GLU A 9 -9.59 -1.39 1.18
C GLU A 9 -8.28 -0.59 1.07
N GLY A 10 -7.99 -0.09 -0.13
CA GLY A 10 -6.76 0.64 -0.46
C GLY A 10 -5.87 -0.16 -1.40
N SER A 11 -4.61 0.23 -1.50
CA SER A 11 -3.64 -0.42 -2.38
C SER A 11 -2.29 -0.64 -1.72
N VAL A 12 -1.66 -1.75 -2.10
CA VAL A 12 -0.25 -2.05 -1.80
C VAL A 12 0.58 -1.64 -3.00
N HIS A 13 1.63 -0.85 -2.75
CA HIS A 13 2.57 -0.41 -3.76
C HIS A 13 3.95 -0.97 -3.40
N LEU A 14 4.58 -1.61 -4.38
CA LEU A 14 5.96 -2.07 -4.31
C LEU A 14 6.84 -1.22 -5.21
N SER A 15 7.95 -0.72 -4.67
CA SER A 15 8.96 0.02 -5.41
C SER A 15 10.32 -0.63 -5.22
N HIS A 16 10.96 -1.10 -6.30
CA HIS A 16 12.26 -1.74 -6.23
C HIS A 16 13.30 -0.71 -5.75
N LEU A 17 14.13 -1.08 -4.77
CA LEU A 17 15.05 -0.12 -4.15
C LEU A 17 16.21 0.30 -5.08
N GLN A 18 16.55 -0.52 -6.07
CA GLN A 18 17.70 -0.28 -6.95
C GLN A 18 17.30 0.07 -8.39
N GLU A 19 16.08 -0.29 -8.80
CA GLU A 19 15.63 -0.14 -10.19
C GLU A 19 14.27 0.55 -10.20
N GLY A 20 13.92 1.26 -11.27
CA GLY A 20 12.62 1.93 -11.38
C GLY A 20 11.42 0.99 -11.59
N HIS A 21 11.50 -0.26 -11.14
CA HIS A 21 10.47 -1.27 -11.28
C HIS A 21 9.55 -1.29 -10.07
N GLY A 22 8.27 -1.63 -10.26
CA GLY A 22 7.31 -1.66 -9.19
C GLY A 22 6.02 -2.38 -9.58
N GLY A 23 5.15 -2.57 -8.60
CA GLY A 23 3.85 -3.19 -8.76
C GLY A 23 2.84 -2.56 -7.84
N VAL A 24 1.57 -2.58 -8.26
CA VAL A 24 0.46 -2.07 -7.46
C VAL A 24 -0.63 -3.14 -7.44
N ALA A 25 -1.18 -3.39 -6.27
CA ALA A 25 -2.35 -4.25 -6.09
C ALA A 25 -3.40 -3.56 -5.23
N GLN A 26 -4.66 -3.78 -5.57
CA GLN A 26 -5.79 -3.39 -4.71
C GLN A 26 -5.95 -4.40 -3.59
N ILE A 27 -6.30 -3.90 -2.41
CA ILE A 27 -6.66 -4.71 -1.25
C ILE A 27 -8.17 -4.99 -1.33
N ASP A 28 -8.55 -6.26 -1.28
CA ASP A 28 -9.95 -6.66 -1.28
C ASP A 28 -10.58 -6.62 0.13
N GLY A 29 -11.89 -6.89 0.20
CA GLY A 29 -12.65 -6.85 1.45
C GLY A 29 -12.22 -7.85 2.51
N SER A 30 -11.39 -8.84 2.17
CA SER A 30 -10.77 -9.79 3.10
C SER A 30 -9.37 -9.36 3.58
N GLY A 31 -8.81 -8.32 2.96
CA GLY A 31 -7.44 -7.85 3.18
C GLY A 31 -6.38 -8.53 2.35
N ALA A 32 -6.79 -9.41 1.42
CA ALA A 32 -5.89 -10.01 0.45
C ALA A 32 -5.61 -9.03 -0.70
N TYR A 33 -4.46 -9.22 -1.34
CA TYR A 33 -4.02 -8.46 -2.50
C TYR A 33 -3.19 -9.38 -3.40
N ALA A 34 -3.19 -9.11 -4.71
CA ALA A 34 -2.39 -9.85 -5.68
C ALA A 34 -1.77 -8.87 -6.68
N ILE A 35 -0.44 -8.87 -6.77
CA ILE A 35 0.29 -8.06 -7.76
C ILE A 35 0.47 -8.91 -9.01
N ASP A 36 -0.29 -8.59 -10.04
CA ASP A 36 -0.13 -9.17 -11.37
C ASP A 36 0.74 -8.22 -12.22
N SER A 37 1.93 -8.69 -12.57
CA SER A 37 2.80 -8.02 -13.53
C SER A 37 2.95 -8.94 -14.73
N TYR A 38 2.57 -8.44 -15.93
CA TYR A 38 2.67 -9.19 -17.18
C TYR A 38 4.08 -9.76 -17.45
N ARG A 39 5.13 -9.13 -16.93
CA ARG A 39 6.53 -9.59 -17.05
C ARG A 39 7.12 -10.13 -15.75
N GLY A 40 6.32 -10.26 -14.70
CA GLY A 40 6.79 -10.46 -13.33
C GLY A 40 7.46 -9.21 -12.76
N LEU A 41 7.90 -9.32 -11.51
CA LEU A 41 8.78 -8.34 -10.87
C LEU A 41 10.20 -8.90 -10.86
N PRO A 42 11.23 -8.08 -11.12
CA PRO A 42 12.61 -8.45 -10.84
C PRO A 42 12.78 -9.02 -9.43
N VAL A 43 13.70 -9.97 -9.28
CA VAL A 43 14.11 -10.43 -7.95
C VAL A 43 14.87 -9.33 -7.24
N GLY A 44 14.63 -9.17 -5.94
CA GLY A 44 15.29 -8.15 -5.15
C GLY A 44 14.42 -7.56 -4.05
N THR A 45 14.93 -6.52 -3.41
CA THR A 45 14.27 -5.87 -2.28
C THR A 45 13.39 -4.72 -2.77
N TYR A 46 12.12 -4.79 -2.37
CA TYR A 46 11.13 -3.76 -2.64
C TYR A 46 10.76 -3.06 -1.36
N GLN A 47 10.60 -1.75 -1.44
CA GLN A 47 9.94 -0.97 -0.42
C GLN A 47 8.44 -1.06 -0.60
N VAL A 48 7.72 -1.14 0.52
CA VAL A 48 6.26 -1.29 0.53
C VAL A 48 5.62 -0.02 1.04
N THR A 49 4.59 0.45 0.36
CA THR A 49 3.65 1.43 0.92
C THR A 49 2.22 0.92 0.80
N VAL A 50 1.39 1.38 1.73
CA VAL A 50 -0.04 1.06 1.76
C VAL A 50 -0.81 2.37 1.71
N ILE A 51 -1.60 2.57 0.65
CA ILE A 51 -2.28 3.83 0.38
C ILE A 51 -3.79 3.63 0.54
N PRO A 52 -4.48 4.45 1.37
CA PRO A 52 -5.94 4.44 1.42
C PRO A 52 -6.55 4.81 0.07
N PRO A 53 -7.79 4.38 -0.22
CA PRO A 53 -8.48 4.83 -1.42
C PRO A 53 -8.69 6.35 -1.37
N MET A 54 -8.70 6.98 -2.55
CA MET A 54 -9.06 8.39 -2.68
C MET A 54 -10.57 8.54 -2.56
N VAL A 55 -11.01 9.55 -1.83
CA VAL A 55 -12.42 9.93 -1.70
C VAL A 55 -12.61 11.38 -2.08
N GLU A 56 -13.74 11.70 -2.72
CA GLU A 56 -14.14 13.07 -2.95
C GLU A 56 -14.35 13.78 -1.61
N VAL A 57 -13.79 14.98 -1.48
CA VAL A 57 -13.97 15.86 -0.34
C VAL A 57 -14.51 17.21 -0.80
N ASP A 58 -15.53 17.68 -0.11
CA ASP A 58 -16.10 19.00 -0.34
C ASP A 58 -15.18 20.07 0.25
N ALA A 59 -14.56 20.86 -0.63
CA ALA A 59 -13.69 21.99 -0.26
C ALA A 59 -14.49 23.30 0.01
N GLY A 60 -15.81 23.21 0.12
CA GLY A 60 -16.72 24.33 0.40
C GLY A 60 -17.70 24.63 -0.73
N PRO A 61 -18.74 25.46 -0.48
CA PRO A 61 -19.90 25.64 -1.36
C PRO A 61 -19.61 26.26 -2.73
N ASN A 62 -18.41 26.79 -2.97
CA ASN A 62 -17.98 27.37 -4.27
C ASN A 62 -16.59 26.87 -4.70
N SER A 63 -16.12 25.76 -4.13
CA SER A 63 -14.84 25.16 -4.49
C SER A 63 -15.08 23.94 -5.39
N PRO A 64 -14.21 23.65 -6.37
CA PRO A 64 -14.23 22.36 -7.04
C PRO A 64 -14.10 21.24 -6.01
N LYS A 65 -14.77 20.11 -6.27
CA LYS A 65 -14.51 18.88 -5.52
C LYS A 65 -13.03 18.54 -5.64
N SER A 66 -12.43 18.12 -4.54
CA SER A 66 -11.06 17.63 -4.50
C SER A 66 -11.07 16.16 -4.08
N GLU A 67 -9.95 15.46 -4.28
CA GLU A 67 -9.78 14.09 -3.82
C GLU A 67 -8.73 14.08 -2.72
N SER A 68 -9.01 13.33 -1.66
CA SER A 68 -8.03 13.11 -0.60
C SER A 68 -8.04 11.65 -0.16
N PRO A 69 -6.91 11.11 0.35
CA PRO A 69 -6.89 9.76 0.89
C PRO A 69 -7.91 9.65 2.03
N LYS A 70 -8.74 8.61 1.98
CA LYS A 70 -9.69 8.29 3.05
C LYS A 70 -8.96 8.24 4.40
N ASP A 71 -9.58 8.82 5.42
CA ASP A 71 -9.04 8.73 6.78
C ASP A 71 -9.23 7.31 7.33
N MET A 72 -8.15 6.53 7.28
CA MET A 72 -8.10 5.15 7.74
C MET A 72 -7.09 5.02 8.88
N LYS A 73 -7.58 4.80 10.10
CA LYS A 73 -6.74 4.64 11.30
C LYS A 73 -5.86 3.38 11.25
N ASN A 74 -6.33 2.34 10.57
CA ASN A 74 -5.60 1.08 10.35
C ASN A 74 -4.57 1.18 9.21
N ILE A 75 -4.46 2.32 8.51
CA ILE A 75 -3.35 2.64 7.61
C ILE A 75 -2.66 3.93 8.10
N PRO A 76 -1.76 3.88 9.09
CA PRO A 76 -1.04 5.05 9.57
C PRO A 76 -0.29 5.81 8.46
N GLN A 77 -0.22 7.15 8.55
CA GLN A 77 0.40 7.99 7.52
C GLN A 77 1.83 7.60 7.16
N LYS A 78 2.64 7.14 8.13
CA LYS A 78 4.02 6.70 7.88
C LYS A 78 4.11 5.59 6.83
N TYR A 79 3.14 4.68 6.78
CA TYR A 79 3.14 3.58 5.81
C TYR A 79 2.64 3.99 4.42
N ARG A 80 2.12 5.22 4.28
CA ARG A 80 1.60 5.76 3.01
C ARG A 80 2.70 6.40 2.16
N ASP A 81 3.86 6.68 2.75
CA ASP A 81 4.98 7.32 2.07
C ASP A 81 6.20 6.39 2.00
N PRO A 82 6.82 6.23 0.82
CA PRO A 82 7.98 5.38 0.65
C PRO A 82 9.12 5.72 1.63
N SER A 83 9.42 7.00 1.80
CA SER A 83 10.54 7.47 2.63
C SER A 83 10.34 7.25 4.14
N THR A 84 9.12 7.02 4.60
CA THR A 84 8.80 6.87 6.04
C THR A 84 8.20 5.52 6.42
N SER A 85 7.81 4.70 5.43
CA SER A 85 7.17 3.41 5.67
C SER A 85 8.06 2.44 6.44
N GLY A 86 9.32 2.34 6.02
CA GLY A 86 10.28 1.37 6.59
C GLY A 86 9.90 -0.09 6.35
N LEU A 87 8.81 -0.37 5.63
CA LEU A 87 8.39 -1.71 5.24
C LEU A 87 9.14 -2.15 3.98
N THR A 88 9.65 -3.38 4.02
CA THR A 88 10.31 -4.01 2.88
C THR A 88 9.86 -5.45 2.71
N VAL A 89 9.92 -5.93 1.48
CA VAL A 89 9.76 -7.35 1.12
C VAL A 89 10.88 -7.76 0.16
N GLU A 90 11.23 -9.03 0.18
CA GLU A 90 12.21 -9.62 -0.74
C GLU A 90 11.48 -10.51 -1.74
N ILE A 91 11.51 -10.12 -3.02
CA ILE A 91 10.96 -10.92 -4.11
C ILE A 91 12.02 -11.91 -4.58
N THR A 92 11.68 -13.19 -4.51
CA THR A 92 12.50 -14.29 -5.00
C THR A 92 11.93 -14.88 -6.29
N ALA A 93 12.69 -15.74 -6.96
CA ALA A 93 12.21 -16.39 -8.17
C ALA A 93 11.04 -17.35 -7.86
N GLY A 94 9.94 -17.22 -8.59
CA GLY A 94 8.74 -18.06 -8.43
C GLY A 94 7.60 -17.36 -7.70
N GLU A 95 6.72 -18.14 -7.10
CA GLU A 95 5.58 -17.62 -6.34
C GLU A 95 6.04 -17.06 -5.00
N ASN A 96 5.52 -15.88 -4.64
CA ASN A 96 5.85 -15.22 -3.39
C ASN A 96 4.56 -14.88 -2.64
N THR A 97 4.58 -15.00 -1.31
CA THR A 97 3.45 -14.64 -0.44
C THR A 97 3.99 -13.91 0.78
N PHE A 98 3.42 -12.75 1.10
CA PHE A 98 3.85 -11.92 2.22
C PHE A 98 2.65 -11.39 2.99
N GLU A 99 2.83 -11.26 4.30
CA GLU A 99 1.92 -10.51 5.16
C GLU A 99 2.54 -9.16 5.50
N ILE A 100 1.82 -8.08 5.19
CA ILE A 100 2.28 -6.71 5.50
C ILE A 100 1.81 -6.35 6.91
N ASN A 101 2.73 -6.40 7.86
CA ASN A 101 2.47 -6.08 9.25
C ASN A 101 2.77 -4.61 9.57
N MET A 102 1.71 -3.81 9.75
CA MET A 102 1.81 -2.38 10.06
C MET A 102 1.84 -2.08 11.58
N SER A 103 2.74 -2.75 12.32
CA SER A 103 2.87 -2.52 13.76
C SER A 103 3.64 -1.22 14.07
N GLY A 104 2.97 -0.25 14.67
CA GLY A 104 3.61 0.91 15.28
C GLY A 104 4.34 0.51 16.57
N LYS A 105 5.66 0.69 16.61
CA LYS A 105 6.31 1.10 17.87
C LYS A 105 6.01 2.57 18.12
#